data_AF-A0A1V2YB22-F1
#
_entry.id   AF-A0A1V2YB22-F1
#
_cell.length_a   1.000
_cell.length_b   1.000
_cell.length_c   1.000
_cell.angle_alpha   90.00
_cell.angle_beta   90.00
_cell.angle_gamma   90.00
#
_symmetry.space_group_name_H-M   'P 1'
#
loop_
_entity.id
_entity.type
_entity.pdbx_description
1 polymer ?
#
loop_
_entity_poly.entity_id
_entity_poly.type
_entity_poly.pdbx_seq_one_letter_code
_entity_poly.pdbx_strand_id
1 'polypeptide(L)'
;MTKSILKVALALLVFKVSIFAINYAIEQMAFLLQNNYGISIDDNLNIYLILFNCTTLFVGFPLYMLIMGYKNINITPVKLPSNQYIIKRVLILLSVASIFSLMFINSPIPKIDTTTLVRDIIFTVILFPIMEEIMFRQSLFKVFGGLGAVKYIAISTTLWAFVAHNMLANIIIAMVAGFTLLGPMYYTTNNILLVIIFHCMINLLFGVLLPIVAPINFYVTICIASIVCLSTIIYIVKIRHVKSH
;
A
#
# COMPACT_ATOMS: atom_id res chain seq x y z
N MET A 1 15.72 2.51 -25.05
CA MET A 1 14.98 2.77 -23.79
C MET A 1 14.71 4.27 -23.70
N THR A 2 13.46 4.71 -23.53
CA THR A 2 13.16 6.16 -23.47
C THR A 2 13.80 6.76 -22.21
N LYS A 3 14.28 8.03 -22.29
CA LYS A 3 14.95 8.72 -21.17
C LYS A 3 14.13 8.65 -19.87
N SER A 4 12.80 8.63 -19.96
CA SER A 4 11.90 8.56 -18.81
C SER A 4 11.90 7.20 -18.10
N ILE A 5 12.06 6.08 -18.82
CA ILE A 5 12.18 4.74 -18.19
C ILE A 5 13.49 4.64 -17.42
N LEU A 6 14.60 5.11 -18.01
CA LEU A 6 15.91 5.13 -17.35
C LEU A 6 15.87 5.98 -16.07
N LYS A 7 15.16 7.11 -16.13
CA LYS A 7 14.97 7.99 -14.98
C LYS A 7 14.21 7.30 -13.84
N VAL A 8 13.11 6.60 -14.14
CA VAL A 8 12.36 5.83 -13.13
C VAL A 8 13.22 4.70 -12.55
N ALA A 9 13.93 3.95 -13.39
CA ALA A 9 14.82 2.89 -12.94
C ALA A 9 15.92 3.43 -12.01
N LEU A 10 16.55 4.55 -12.39
CA LEU A 10 17.55 5.22 -11.57
C LEU A 10 16.97 5.71 -10.24
N ALA A 11 15.78 6.35 -10.26
CA ALA A 11 15.13 6.83 -9.05
C ALA A 11 14.81 5.69 -8.08
N LEU A 12 14.31 4.56 -8.59
CA LEU A 12 14.02 3.36 -7.78
C LEU A 12 15.30 2.71 -7.24
N LEU A 13 16.37 2.67 -8.05
CA LEU A 13 17.66 2.15 -7.63
C LEU A 13 18.24 3.00 -6.50
N VAL A 14 18.28 4.33 -6.67
CA VAL A 14 18.79 5.24 -5.63
C VAL A 14 17.94 5.14 -4.36
N PHE A 15 16.61 5.08 -4.49
CA PHE A 15 15.71 4.85 -3.36
C PHE A 15 16.10 3.59 -2.57
N LYS A 16 16.22 2.44 -3.25
CA LYS A 16 16.53 1.16 -2.59
C LYS A 16 17.93 1.13 -1.99
N VAL A 17 18.93 1.57 -2.74
CA VAL A 17 20.34 1.58 -2.28
C VAL A 17 20.51 2.51 -1.08
N SER A 18 19.90 3.70 -1.09
CA SER A 18 20.02 4.65 0.02
C SER A 18 19.37 4.13 1.30
N ILE A 19 18.18 3.53 1.19
CA ILE A 19 17.51 2.92 2.34
C ILE A 19 18.35 1.77 2.91
N PHE A 20 18.84 0.89 2.04
CA PHE A 20 19.67 -0.24 2.45
C PHE A 20 20.93 0.23 3.16
N ALA A 21 21.66 1.18 2.59
CA ALA A 21 22.90 1.69 3.16
C ALA A 21 22.70 2.31 4.55
N ILE A 22 21.63 3.09 4.74
CA ILE A 22 21.37 3.73 6.04
C ILE A 22 20.87 2.72 7.07
N ASN A 23 19.98 1.80 6.70
CA ASN A 23 19.54 0.74 7.61
C ASN A 23 20.70 -0.13 8.06
N TYR A 24 21.61 -0.47 7.15
CA TYR A 24 22.84 -1.17 7.48
C TYR A 24 23.71 -0.36 8.45
N ALA A 25 23.85 0.96 8.24
CA ALA A 25 24.60 1.82 9.17
C ALA A 25 23.96 1.87 10.57
N ILE A 26 22.63 1.94 10.67
CA ILE A 26 21.91 1.92 11.95
C ILE A 26 22.13 0.56 12.66
N GLU A 27 22.06 -0.55 11.92
CA GLU A 27 22.33 -1.88 12.45
C GLU A 27 23.76 -2.01 13.00
N GLN A 28 24.76 -1.58 12.22
CA GLN A 28 26.15 -1.59 12.67
C GLN A 28 26.36 -0.69 13.90
N MET A 29 25.69 0.47 13.96
CA MET A 29 25.72 1.33 15.13
C MET A 29 25.10 0.65 16.35
N ALA A 30 23.98 -0.06 16.19
CA ALA A 30 23.34 -0.79 17.28
C ALA A 30 24.29 -1.86 17.88
N PHE A 31 24.95 -2.65 17.03
CA PHE A 31 25.94 -3.63 17.47
C PHE A 31 27.15 -2.99 18.15
N LEU A 32 27.63 -1.85 17.64
CA LEU A 32 28.71 -1.10 18.28
C LEU A 32 28.31 -0.61 19.68
N LEU A 33 27.09 -0.07 19.83
CA LEU A 33 26.55 0.39 21.11
C LEU A 33 26.41 -0.75 22.12
N GLN A 34 25.96 -1.92 21.68
CA GLN A 34 25.87 -3.10 22.54
C GLN A 34 27.24 -3.57 23.01
N ASN A 35 28.18 -3.75 22.08
CA ASN A 35 29.48 -4.36 22.38
C ASN A 35 30.40 -3.44 23.20
N ASN A 36 30.37 -2.14 22.94
CA ASN A 36 31.33 -1.20 23.52
C ASN A 36 30.74 -0.39 24.68
N TYR A 37 29.41 -0.25 24.75
CA TYR A 37 28.74 0.64 25.71
C TYR A 37 27.66 -0.05 26.54
N GLY A 38 27.44 -1.37 26.35
CA GLY A 38 26.47 -2.15 27.13
C GLY A 38 25.01 -1.75 26.88
N ILE A 39 24.72 -1.01 25.81
CA ILE A 39 23.35 -0.61 25.47
C ILE A 39 22.66 -1.79 24.79
N SER A 40 21.70 -2.41 25.48
CA SER A 40 20.95 -3.57 24.98
C SER A 40 20.16 -3.25 23.71
N ILE A 41 20.33 -4.05 22.66
CA ILE A 41 19.52 -3.93 21.44
C ILE A 41 18.06 -4.28 21.73
N ASP A 42 17.82 -5.31 22.52
CA ASP A 42 16.47 -5.79 22.83
C ASP A 42 15.65 -4.72 23.55
N ASP A 43 16.25 -4.03 24.52
CA ASP A 43 15.60 -2.97 25.28
C ASP A 43 15.30 -1.72 24.41
N ASN A 44 16.05 -1.55 23.31
CA ASN A 44 15.95 -0.41 22.40
C ASN A 44 15.37 -0.77 21.02
N LEU A 45 14.87 -1.99 20.84
CA LEU A 45 14.44 -2.52 19.55
C LEU A 45 13.40 -1.62 18.85
N ASN A 46 12.45 -1.09 19.63
CA ASN A 46 11.42 -0.19 19.10
C ASN A 46 12.00 1.10 18.51
N ILE A 47 13.07 1.63 19.10
CA ILE A 47 13.75 2.83 18.58
C ILE A 47 14.40 2.50 17.24
N TYR A 48 15.12 1.38 17.15
CA TYR A 48 15.75 0.96 15.89
C TYR A 48 14.73 0.70 14.78
N LEU A 49 13.60 0.06 15.09
CA LEU A 49 12.51 -0.16 14.12
C LEU A 49 11.88 1.16 13.64
N ILE A 50 11.71 2.14 14.53
CA ILE A 50 11.24 3.48 14.13
C ILE A 50 12.26 4.14 13.20
N LEU A 51 13.55 4.08 13.54
CA LEU A 51 14.62 4.64 12.70
C LEU A 51 14.63 3.99 11.31
N PHE A 52 14.48 2.66 11.23
CA PHE A 52 14.39 1.93 9.96
C PHE A 52 13.18 2.36 9.12
N ASN A 53 12.02 2.58 9.74
CA ASN A 53 10.85 3.09 9.02
C ASN A 53 11.07 4.52 8.51
N CYS A 54 11.71 5.34 9.34
CA CYS A 54 12.06 6.73 9.04
C CYS A 54 13.02 6.86 7.84
N THR A 55 13.94 5.92 7.59
CA THR A 55 14.87 6.02 6.45
C THR A 55 14.13 6.08 5.11
N THR A 56 13.05 5.31 4.99
CA THR A 56 12.25 5.26 3.77
C THR A 56 11.56 6.60 3.52
N LEU A 57 10.99 7.21 4.57
CA LEU A 57 10.23 8.46 4.49
C LEU A 57 11.11 9.70 4.38
N PHE A 58 12.22 9.76 5.11
CA PHE A 58 13.03 10.98 5.24
C PHE A 58 14.28 10.98 4.35
N VAL A 59 14.67 9.83 3.80
CA VAL A 59 15.81 9.75 2.88
C VAL A 59 15.42 9.18 1.53
N GLY A 60 14.89 7.95 1.51
CA GLY A 60 14.53 7.27 0.27
C GLY A 60 13.57 8.09 -0.57
N PHE A 61 12.43 8.46 0.00
CA PHE A 61 11.38 9.19 -0.70
C PHE A 61 11.82 10.58 -1.20
N PRO A 62 12.46 11.45 -0.39
CA PRO A 62 12.99 12.72 -0.88
C PRO A 62 13.97 12.57 -2.04
N LEU A 63 14.92 11.62 -1.96
CA LEU A 63 15.87 11.36 -3.05
C LEU A 63 15.16 10.86 -4.31
N TYR A 64 14.19 9.96 -4.17
CA TYR A 64 13.34 9.51 -5.27
C TYR A 64 12.64 10.70 -5.93
N MET A 65 12.00 11.57 -5.14
CA MET A 65 11.26 12.73 -5.65
C MET A 65 12.18 13.76 -6.32
N LEU A 66 13.38 13.99 -5.77
CA LEU A 66 14.39 14.87 -6.34
C LEU A 66 14.84 14.36 -7.71
N ILE A 67 15.17 13.07 -7.81
CA ILE A 67 15.58 12.45 -9.08
C ILE A 67 14.42 12.52 -10.06
N MET A 68 13.20 12.18 -9.63
CA MET A 68 12.01 12.23 -10.47
C MET A 68 11.70 13.65 -10.97
N GLY A 69 12.20 14.70 -10.29
CA GLY A 69 12.09 16.13 -10.59
C GLY A 69 11.43 16.46 -11.91
N TYR A 70 10.13 16.82 -11.88
CA TYR A 70 9.40 17.27 -13.08
C TYR A 70 8.16 18.14 -12.76
N LYS A 71 8.07 19.25 -13.51
CA LYS A 71 6.85 20.05 -13.77
C LYS A 71 6.01 19.34 -14.86
N ASN A 72 4.69 19.35 -14.69
CA ASN A 72 3.73 18.66 -15.56
C ASN A 72 3.13 19.60 -16.61
N ILE A 73 2.97 19.13 -17.85
CA ILE A 73 2.14 19.76 -18.90
C ILE A 73 1.24 18.65 -19.43
N ASN A 74 -0.08 18.85 -19.29
CA ASN A 74 -1.20 17.99 -19.68
C ASN A 74 -1.78 17.10 -18.57
N ILE A 75 -2.77 17.68 -17.89
CA ILE A 75 -3.70 17.03 -16.97
C ILE A 75 -4.85 16.47 -17.81
N THR A 76 -5.05 15.16 -17.82
CA THR A 76 -6.30 14.55 -18.31
C THR A 76 -7.46 14.92 -17.40
N PRO A 77 -8.69 15.08 -17.94
CA PRO A 77 -9.83 15.59 -17.18
C PRO A 77 -10.19 14.69 -15.98
N VAL A 78 -10.47 15.35 -14.86
CA VAL A 78 -10.95 14.75 -13.62
C VAL A 78 -12.40 14.29 -13.82
N LYS A 79 -12.66 12.99 -13.80
CA LYS A 79 -14.02 12.46 -13.61
C LYS A 79 -14.09 11.81 -12.24
N LEU A 80 -15.06 12.22 -11.42
CA LEU A 80 -15.37 11.52 -10.18
C LEU A 80 -15.82 10.09 -10.53
N PRO A 81 -15.29 9.05 -9.84
CA PRO A 81 -15.71 7.69 -10.09
C PRO A 81 -17.14 7.53 -9.56
N SER A 82 -17.98 6.75 -10.26
CA SER A 82 -19.33 6.49 -9.77
C SER A 82 -19.31 5.65 -8.48
N ASN A 83 -20.30 5.81 -7.61
CA ASN A 83 -20.44 4.98 -6.41
C ASN A 83 -20.45 3.48 -6.76
N GLN A 84 -21.09 3.12 -7.90
CA GLN A 84 -21.12 1.75 -8.42
C GLN A 84 -19.73 1.17 -8.68
N TYR A 85 -18.84 1.99 -9.22
CA TYR A 85 -17.48 1.60 -9.53
C TYR A 85 -16.67 1.35 -8.25
N ILE A 86 -16.78 2.26 -7.27
CA ILE A 86 -16.09 2.14 -5.97
C ILE A 86 -16.57 0.88 -5.26
N ILE A 87 -17.89 0.72 -5.12
CA ILE A 87 -18.52 -0.40 -4.44
C ILE A 87 -17.98 -1.71 -5.02
N LYS A 88 -18.12 -1.97 -6.34
CA LYS A 88 -17.67 -3.23 -6.96
C LYS A 88 -16.22 -3.59 -6.64
N ARG A 89 -15.32 -2.61 -6.60
CA ARG A 89 -13.89 -2.82 -6.39
C ARG A 89 -13.54 -3.05 -4.93
N VAL A 90 -14.17 -2.33 -4.01
CA VAL A 90 -14.08 -2.59 -2.56
C VAL A 90 -14.53 -4.01 -2.24
N LEU A 91 -15.59 -4.48 -2.90
CA LEU A 91 -16.12 -5.82 -2.68
C LEU A 91 -15.15 -6.91 -3.10
N ILE A 92 -14.47 -6.74 -4.25
CA ILE A 92 -13.39 -7.66 -4.68
C ILE A 92 -12.30 -7.71 -3.61
N LEU A 93 -11.88 -6.56 -3.07
CA LEU A 93 -10.85 -6.51 -2.03
C LEU A 93 -11.30 -7.23 -0.76
N LEU A 94 -12.54 -7.02 -0.33
CA LEU A 94 -13.08 -7.69 0.84
C LEU A 94 -13.19 -9.21 0.61
N SER A 95 -13.57 -9.68 -0.58
CA SER A 95 -13.53 -11.10 -0.91
C SER A 95 -12.12 -11.68 -0.82
N VAL A 96 -11.11 -10.97 -1.34
CA VAL A 96 -9.70 -11.40 -1.22
C VAL A 96 -9.23 -11.40 0.23
N ALA A 97 -9.58 -10.38 1.03
CA ALA A 97 -9.30 -10.32 2.47
C ALA A 97 -9.81 -11.55 3.20
N SER A 98 -11.01 -11.97 2.85
CA SER A 98 -11.69 -13.11 3.46
C SER A 98 -10.98 -14.40 3.15
N ILE A 99 -10.56 -14.58 1.89
CA ILE A 99 -9.77 -15.76 1.49
C ILE A 99 -8.42 -15.76 2.21
N PHE A 100 -7.73 -14.62 2.29
CA PHE A 100 -6.44 -14.53 2.98
C PHE A 100 -6.57 -14.78 4.49
N SER A 101 -7.67 -14.37 5.11
CA SER A 101 -7.92 -14.61 6.53
C SER A 101 -7.92 -16.11 6.90
N LEU A 102 -8.29 -16.99 5.96
CA LEU A 102 -8.21 -18.45 6.13
C LEU A 102 -6.77 -18.92 6.44
N MET A 103 -5.77 -18.23 5.90
CA MET A 103 -4.35 -18.58 6.10
C MET A 103 -3.88 -18.27 7.54
N PHE A 104 -4.61 -17.44 8.28
CA PHE A 104 -4.24 -16.98 9.62
C PHE A 104 -5.05 -17.62 10.75
N ILE A 105 -5.95 -18.57 10.44
CA ILE A 105 -6.86 -19.19 11.43
C ILE A 105 -6.10 -19.84 12.60
N ASN A 106 -4.93 -20.41 12.32
CA ASN A 106 -4.11 -21.09 13.33
C ASN A 106 -2.98 -20.20 13.88
N SER A 107 -2.96 -18.91 13.53
CA SER A 107 -1.95 -17.99 14.05
C SER A 107 -2.27 -17.64 15.50
N PRO A 108 -1.27 -17.65 16.40
CA PRO A 108 -1.48 -17.23 17.78
C PRO A 108 -1.99 -15.78 17.82
N ILE A 109 -2.92 -15.49 18.75
CA ILE A 109 -3.40 -14.12 18.96
C ILE A 109 -2.18 -13.25 19.31
N PRO A 110 -1.83 -12.25 18.48
CA PRO A 110 -0.76 -11.35 18.82
C PRO A 110 -1.16 -10.58 20.09
N LYS A 111 -0.29 -10.56 21.10
CA LYS A 111 -0.45 -9.63 22.22
C LYS A 111 -0.33 -8.21 21.67
N ILE A 112 -1.41 -7.45 21.76
CA ILE A 112 -1.45 -6.07 21.26
C ILE A 112 -0.73 -5.18 22.27
N ASP A 113 0.52 -4.85 21.99
CA ASP A 113 1.21 -3.75 22.66
C ASP A 113 0.74 -2.42 22.06
N THR A 114 0.29 -1.50 22.94
CA THR A 114 -0.20 -0.18 22.54
C THR A 114 0.84 0.63 21.75
N THR A 115 2.13 0.52 22.11
CA THR A 115 3.21 1.25 21.43
C THR A 115 3.37 0.73 20.00
N THR A 116 3.38 -0.59 19.85
CA THR A 116 3.42 -1.28 18.56
C THR A 116 2.21 -0.91 17.70
N LEU A 117 1.00 -0.91 18.27
CA LEU A 117 -0.23 -0.54 17.55
C LEU A 117 -0.19 0.90 17.03
N VAL A 118 0.20 1.86 17.89
CA VAL A 118 0.31 3.27 17.51
C VAL A 118 1.33 3.46 16.39
N ARG A 119 2.49 2.80 16.50
CA ARG A 119 3.53 2.82 15.46
C ARG A 119 2.97 2.29 14.13
N ASP A 120 2.29 1.16 14.16
CA ASP A 120 1.77 0.52 12.94
C ASP A 120 0.66 1.38 12.29
N ILE A 121 -0.19 2.05 13.08
CA ILE A 121 -1.14 3.03 12.54
C ILE A 121 -0.41 4.20 11.87
N ILE A 122 0.57 4.81 12.54
CA ILE A 122 1.27 5.97 12.00
C ILE A 122 2.01 5.61 10.71
N PHE A 123 2.84 4.56 10.74
CA PHE A 123 3.70 4.23 9.61
C PHE A 123 2.96 3.43 8.54
N THR A 124 2.34 2.30 8.90
CA THR A 124 1.74 1.36 7.93
C THR A 124 0.41 1.87 7.38
N VAL A 125 -0.42 2.51 8.20
CA VAL A 125 -1.77 2.94 7.77
C VAL A 125 -1.77 4.34 7.16
N ILE A 126 -0.86 5.23 7.57
CA ILE A 126 -0.92 6.64 7.15
C ILE A 126 0.30 7.03 6.30
N LEU A 127 1.50 7.03 6.88
CA LEU A 127 2.68 7.63 6.23
C LEU A 127 3.13 6.85 4.99
N PHE A 128 3.19 5.51 5.06
CA PHE A 128 3.57 4.71 3.90
C PHE A 128 2.55 4.79 2.75
N PRO A 129 1.22 4.69 2.95
CA PRO A 129 0.26 4.91 1.88
C PRO A 129 0.38 6.28 1.20
N ILE A 130 0.62 7.36 1.97
CA ILE A 130 0.86 8.69 1.39
C ILE A 130 2.07 8.66 0.46
N MET A 131 3.20 8.16 0.97
CA MET A 131 4.44 8.06 0.22
C MET A 131 4.29 7.19 -1.04
N GLU A 132 3.76 5.98 -0.87
CA GLU A 132 3.61 4.98 -1.92
C GLU A 132 2.70 5.46 -3.04
N GLU A 133 1.56 6.08 -2.74
CA GLU A 133 0.67 6.59 -3.78
C GLU A 133 1.28 7.81 -4.52
N ILE A 134 2.02 8.68 -3.83
CA ILE A 134 2.74 9.78 -4.50
C ILE A 134 3.83 9.23 -5.43
N MET A 135 4.59 8.23 -4.98
CA MET A 135 5.64 7.59 -5.78
C MET A 135 5.04 6.83 -6.97
N PHE A 136 4.16 5.87 -6.71
CA PHE A 136 3.75 4.88 -7.70
C PHE A 136 2.50 5.27 -8.50
N ARG A 137 1.68 6.22 -8.03
CA ARG A 137 0.58 6.75 -8.86
C ARG A 137 0.94 8.09 -9.44
N GLN A 138 1.08 9.11 -8.60
CA GLN A 138 1.19 10.48 -9.08
C GLN A 138 2.46 10.69 -9.92
N SER A 139 3.61 10.21 -9.45
CA SER A 139 4.88 10.42 -10.15
C SER A 139 4.98 9.56 -11.41
N LEU A 140 4.55 8.30 -11.36
CA LEU A 140 4.56 7.41 -12.52
C LEU A 140 3.54 7.78 -13.59
N PHE A 141 2.38 8.34 -13.22
CA PHE A 141 1.37 8.77 -14.19
C PHE A 141 1.87 9.88 -15.09
N LYS A 142 2.71 10.78 -14.58
CA LYS A 142 3.38 11.82 -15.38
C LYS A 142 4.28 11.24 -16.47
N VAL A 143 4.81 10.04 -16.25
CA VAL A 143 5.73 9.35 -17.19
C VAL A 143 4.98 8.41 -18.13
N PHE A 144 4.03 7.65 -17.59
CA PHE A 144 3.40 6.51 -18.27
C PHE A 144 1.90 6.70 -18.55
N GLY A 145 1.26 7.75 -18.04
CA GLY A 145 -0.17 8.00 -18.21
C GLY A 145 -0.58 8.12 -19.69
N GLY A 146 0.28 8.71 -20.53
CA GLY A 146 0.09 8.81 -21.97
C GLY A 146 0.13 7.48 -22.73
N LEU A 147 0.57 6.38 -22.08
CA LEU A 147 0.56 5.04 -22.68
C LEU A 147 -0.83 4.38 -22.66
N GLY A 148 -1.81 5.02 -22.02
CA GLY A 148 -3.17 4.51 -21.85
C GLY A 148 -3.36 3.72 -20.55
N ALA A 149 -4.63 3.53 -20.18
CA ALA A 149 -5.05 3.00 -18.88
C ALA A 149 -4.37 1.67 -18.54
N VAL A 150 -4.46 0.69 -19.44
CA VAL A 150 -4.00 -0.68 -19.20
C VAL A 150 -2.50 -0.71 -18.90
N LYS A 151 -1.69 -0.03 -19.73
CA LYS A 151 -0.22 -0.02 -19.57
C LYS A 151 0.21 0.72 -18.32
N TYR A 152 -0.39 1.89 -18.06
CA TYR A 152 -0.10 2.64 -16.84
C TYR A 152 -0.43 1.81 -15.59
N ILE A 153 -1.63 1.24 -15.50
CA ILE A 153 -2.09 0.47 -14.33
C ILE A 153 -1.17 -0.73 -14.09
N ALA A 154 -0.78 -1.45 -15.15
CA ALA A 154 0.15 -2.56 -15.05
C ALA A 154 1.50 -2.14 -14.49
N ILE A 155 2.13 -1.11 -15.09
CA ILE A 155 3.44 -0.62 -14.66
C ILE A 155 3.39 -0.10 -13.22
N SER A 156 2.41 0.75 -12.89
CA SER A 156 2.30 1.37 -11.57
C SER A 156 2.02 0.35 -10.47
N THR A 157 1.20 -0.67 -10.77
CA THR A 157 0.83 -1.70 -9.79
C THR A 157 1.96 -2.68 -9.56
N THR A 158 2.59 -3.17 -10.63
CA THR A 158 3.70 -4.12 -10.50
C THR A 158 4.90 -3.48 -9.83
N LEU A 159 5.27 -2.24 -10.18
CA LEU A 159 6.35 -1.54 -9.49
C LEU A 159 6.04 -1.33 -8.01
N TRP A 160 4.82 -0.88 -7.69
CA TRP A 160 4.41 -0.74 -6.29
C TRP A 160 4.52 -2.06 -5.53
N ALA A 161 3.90 -3.13 -6.04
CA ALA A 161 3.84 -4.40 -5.34
C ALA A 161 5.23 -4.99 -5.05
N PHE A 162 6.14 -4.96 -6.02
CA PHE A 162 7.47 -5.56 -5.87
C PHE A 162 8.52 -4.65 -5.25
N VAL A 163 8.34 -3.32 -5.31
CA VAL A 163 9.28 -2.37 -4.70
C VAL A 163 8.87 -2.07 -3.25
N ALA A 164 7.58 -1.90 -2.96
CA ALA A 164 7.12 -1.52 -1.62
C ALA A 164 7.00 -2.73 -0.68
N HIS A 165 6.87 -3.96 -1.20
CA HIS A 165 6.67 -5.15 -0.37
C HIS A 165 7.71 -6.23 -0.65
N ASN A 166 8.07 -6.94 0.42
CA ASN A 166 9.05 -8.01 0.45
C ASN A 166 8.44 -9.38 0.81
N MET A 167 7.20 -9.41 1.33
CA MET A 167 6.48 -10.64 1.65
C MET A 167 5.51 -11.00 0.53
N LEU A 168 5.51 -12.28 0.13
CA LEU A 168 4.66 -12.78 -0.95
C LEU A 168 3.17 -12.46 -0.75
N ALA A 169 2.66 -12.62 0.48
CA ALA A 169 1.27 -12.30 0.80
C ALA A 169 0.95 -10.81 0.55
N ASN A 170 1.82 -9.91 1.00
CA ASN A 170 1.67 -8.46 0.78
C ASN A 170 1.78 -8.10 -0.70
N ILE A 171 2.68 -8.74 -1.45
CA ILE A 171 2.79 -8.56 -2.90
C ILE A 171 1.46 -8.93 -3.58
N ILE A 172 0.85 -10.06 -3.21
CA ILE A 172 -0.43 -10.49 -3.80
C ILE A 172 -1.54 -9.49 -3.45
N ILE A 173 -1.66 -9.08 -2.18
CA ILE A 173 -2.65 -8.08 -1.75
C ILE A 173 -2.46 -6.77 -2.51
N ALA A 174 -1.23 -6.28 -2.63
CA ALA A 174 -0.90 -5.06 -3.37
C ALA A 174 -1.22 -5.21 -4.87
N MET A 175 -0.92 -6.35 -5.49
CA MET A 175 -1.29 -6.60 -6.88
C MET A 175 -2.81 -6.53 -7.06
N VAL A 176 -3.58 -7.20 -6.20
CA VAL A 176 -5.05 -7.13 -6.24
C VAL A 176 -5.53 -5.70 -6.02
N ALA A 177 -5.10 -5.02 -4.95
CA ALA A 177 -5.48 -3.64 -4.65
C ALA A 177 -5.14 -2.67 -5.79
N GLY A 178 -3.95 -2.79 -6.38
CA GLY A 178 -3.48 -1.92 -7.45
C GLY A 178 -4.25 -2.12 -8.74
N PHE A 179 -4.43 -3.36 -9.19
CA PHE A 179 -5.16 -3.67 -10.43
C PHE A 179 -6.66 -3.47 -10.29
N THR A 180 -7.23 -3.78 -9.14
CA THR A 180 -8.68 -3.79 -8.93
C THR A 180 -9.20 -2.52 -8.31
N LEU A 181 -8.39 -1.62 -7.75
CA LEU A 181 -8.90 -0.38 -7.17
C LEU A 181 -8.00 0.82 -7.46
N LEU A 182 -6.80 0.85 -6.89
CA LEU A 182 -6.00 2.07 -6.75
C LEU A 182 -5.50 2.60 -8.10
N GLY A 183 -4.94 1.73 -8.95
CA GLY A 183 -4.47 2.10 -10.29
C GLY A 183 -5.59 2.65 -11.18
N PRO A 184 -6.68 1.88 -11.40
CA PRO A 184 -7.85 2.33 -12.14
C PRO A 184 -8.48 3.61 -11.59
N MET A 185 -8.59 3.73 -10.26
CA MET A 185 -9.11 4.93 -9.60
C MET A 185 -8.25 6.14 -9.89
N TYR A 186 -6.93 6.04 -9.75
CA TYR A 186 -6.06 7.17 -10.06
C TYR A 186 -6.12 7.56 -11.54
N TYR A 187 -6.06 6.58 -12.45
CA TYR A 187 -6.07 6.87 -13.89
C TYR A 187 -7.35 7.60 -14.33
N THR A 188 -8.51 7.23 -13.76
CA THR A 188 -9.81 7.80 -14.16
C THR A 188 -10.09 9.15 -13.50
N THR A 189 -9.62 9.35 -12.27
CA THR A 189 -9.98 10.51 -11.45
C THR A 189 -8.88 11.55 -11.35
N ASN A 190 -7.61 11.13 -11.53
CA ASN A 190 -6.41 11.90 -11.20
C ASN A 190 -6.45 12.51 -9.78
N ASN A 191 -7.23 11.92 -8.87
CA ASN A 191 -7.40 12.39 -7.50
C ASN A 191 -6.50 11.58 -6.56
N ILE A 192 -5.33 12.12 -6.23
CA ILE A 192 -4.35 11.44 -5.39
C ILE A 192 -4.86 11.24 -3.96
N LEU A 193 -5.60 12.21 -3.41
CA LEU A 193 -6.13 12.16 -2.05
C LEU A 193 -7.12 11.00 -1.89
N LEU A 194 -8.00 10.81 -2.87
CA LEU A 194 -8.96 9.71 -2.86
C LEU A 194 -8.24 8.35 -2.81
N VAL A 195 -7.18 8.19 -3.62
CA VAL A 195 -6.43 6.93 -3.69
C VAL A 195 -5.65 6.69 -2.39
N ILE A 196 -5.07 7.73 -1.80
CA ILE A 196 -4.43 7.66 -0.47
C ILE A 196 -5.42 7.17 0.58
N ILE A 197 -6.62 7.78 0.66
CA ILE A 197 -7.65 7.38 1.65
C ILE A 197 -8.00 5.89 1.50
N PHE A 198 -8.24 5.42 0.27
CA PHE A 198 -8.56 4.01 0.04
C PHE A 198 -7.39 3.08 0.37
N HIS A 199 -6.15 3.49 0.10
CA HIS A 199 -4.97 2.73 0.50
C HIS A 199 -4.84 2.68 2.03
N CYS A 200 -4.99 3.80 2.74
CA CYS A 200 -5.02 3.80 4.20
C CYS A 200 -6.08 2.82 4.75
N MET A 201 -7.28 2.80 4.16
CA MET A 201 -8.34 1.86 4.55
C MET A 201 -7.95 0.40 4.31
N ILE A 202 -7.29 0.10 3.19
CA ILE A 202 -6.76 -1.25 2.91
C ILE A 202 -5.73 -1.63 3.97
N ASN A 203 -4.77 -0.76 4.27
CA ASN A 203 -3.72 -1.09 5.25
C ASN A 203 -4.28 -1.19 6.68
N LEU A 204 -5.27 -0.39 7.04
CA LEU A 204 -5.98 -0.54 8.31
C LEU A 204 -6.67 -1.90 8.39
N LEU A 205 -7.39 -2.30 7.33
CA LEU A 205 -8.12 -3.55 7.31
C LEU A 205 -7.18 -4.76 7.33
N PHE A 206 -6.21 -4.81 6.43
CA PHE A 206 -5.36 -5.99 6.22
C PHE A 206 -4.12 -6.00 7.13
N GLY A 207 -3.54 -4.84 7.41
CA GLY A 207 -2.31 -4.73 8.19
C GLY A 207 -2.54 -4.64 9.70
N VAL A 208 -3.71 -4.17 10.15
CA VAL A 208 -3.99 -3.96 11.57
C VAL A 208 -5.20 -4.77 12.05
N LEU A 209 -6.37 -4.59 11.44
CA LEU A 209 -7.60 -5.21 11.94
C LEU A 209 -7.62 -6.72 11.72
N LEU A 210 -7.32 -7.19 10.50
CA LEU A 210 -7.40 -8.62 10.16
C LEU A 210 -6.52 -9.50 11.06
N PRO A 211 -5.25 -9.18 11.35
CA PRO A 211 -4.44 -9.96 12.28
C PRO A 211 -5.00 -10.00 13.71
N ILE A 212 -5.71 -8.95 14.14
CA ILE A 212 -6.33 -8.87 15.47
C ILE A 212 -7.59 -9.74 15.55
N VAL A 213 -8.45 -9.72 14.52
CA VAL A 213 -9.73 -10.45 14.52
C VAL A 213 -9.66 -11.87 13.96
N ALA A 214 -8.69 -12.19 13.11
CA ALA A 214 -8.57 -13.52 12.48
C ALA A 214 -8.51 -14.68 13.48
N PRO A 215 -7.82 -14.57 14.64
CA PRO A 215 -7.82 -15.65 15.62
C PRO A 215 -9.09 -15.69 16.50
N ILE A 216 -9.86 -14.61 16.59
CA ILE A 216 -10.98 -14.46 17.53
C ILE A 216 -12.33 -14.84 16.88
N ASN A 217 -12.50 -14.71 15.56
CA ASN A 217 -13.68 -15.25 14.90
C ASN A 217 -13.54 -15.31 13.38
N PHE A 218 -13.07 -16.46 12.90
CA PHE A 218 -13.20 -16.88 11.51
C PHE A 218 -14.62 -16.62 10.95
N TYR A 219 -15.65 -16.92 11.76
CA TYR A 219 -17.05 -16.74 11.41
C TYR A 219 -17.48 -15.29 11.30
N VAL A 220 -16.95 -14.36 12.09
CA VAL A 220 -17.29 -12.92 11.99
C VAL A 220 -16.65 -12.32 10.75
N THR A 221 -15.41 -12.71 10.43
CA THR A 221 -14.74 -12.28 9.21
C THR A 221 -15.49 -12.80 7.97
N ILE A 222 -15.90 -14.08 7.97
CA ILE A 222 -16.79 -14.64 6.93
C ILE A 222 -18.15 -13.95 6.92
N CYS A 223 -18.73 -13.61 8.07
CA CYS A 223 -20.05 -12.99 8.13
C CYS A 223 -20.01 -11.57 7.55
N ILE A 224 -19.01 -10.76 7.93
CA ILE A 224 -18.77 -9.44 7.34
C ILE A 224 -18.53 -9.58 5.83
N ALA A 225 -17.68 -10.51 5.42
CA ALA A 225 -17.43 -10.82 4.01
C ALA A 225 -18.69 -11.22 3.24
N SER A 226 -19.53 -12.05 3.86
CA SER A 226 -20.76 -12.59 3.28
C SER A 226 -21.82 -11.50 3.18
N ILE A 227 -21.97 -10.64 4.19
CA ILE A 227 -22.87 -9.47 4.17
C ILE A 227 -22.46 -8.52 3.06
N VAL A 228 -21.16 -8.27 2.93
CA VAL A 228 -20.56 -7.45 1.89
C VAL A 228 -20.80 -8.06 0.50
N CYS A 229 -20.55 -9.35 0.31
CA CYS A 229 -20.84 -10.09 -0.93
C CYS A 229 -22.34 -10.12 -1.26
N LEU A 230 -23.22 -10.35 -0.28
CA LEU A 230 -24.66 -10.38 -0.50
C LEU A 230 -25.19 -8.99 -0.89
N SER A 231 -24.70 -7.95 -0.19
CA SER A 231 -24.99 -6.55 -0.51
C SER A 231 -24.51 -6.17 -1.92
N THR A 232 -23.38 -6.73 -2.37
CA THR A 232 -22.89 -6.63 -3.76
C THR A 232 -23.89 -7.19 -4.76
N ILE A 233 -24.34 -8.44 -4.52
CA ILE A 233 -25.20 -9.18 -5.43
C ILE A 233 -26.54 -8.45 -5.54
N ILE A 234 -27.16 -8.09 -4.42
CA ILE A 234 -28.42 -7.35 -4.36
C ILE A 234 -28.30 -6.03 -5.15
N TYR A 235 -27.20 -5.30 -4.96
CA TYR A 235 -26.96 -4.03 -5.66
C TYR A 235 -26.78 -4.21 -7.18
N ILE A 236 -26.02 -5.23 -7.61
CA ILE A 236 -25.82 -5.55 -9.03
C ILE A 236 -27.15 -5.95 -9.71
N VAL A 237 -27.96 -6.77 -9.04
CA VAL A 237 -29.30 -7.16 -9.53
C VAL A 237 -30.19 -5.93 -9.67
N LYS A 238 -30.19 -5.02 -8.70
CA LYS A 238 -30.99 -3.79 -8.73
C LYS A 238 -30.61 -2.86 -9.88
N ILE A 239 -29.32 -2.74 -10.21
CA ILE A 239 -28.84 -1.88 -11.32
C ILE A 239 -29.17 -2.48 -12.69
N ARG A 240 -29.12 -3.80 -12.84
CA ARG A 240 -29.52 -4.46 -14.10
C ARG A 240 -30.99 -4.18 -14.43
N HIS A 241 -31.87 -4.15 -13.44
CA HIS A 241 -33.29 -3.84 -13.64
C HIS A 241 -33.57 -2.37 -14.02
N VAL A 242 -32.70 -1.43 -13.63
CA VAL A 242 -32.87 0.00 -13.98
C VAL A 242 -32.41 0.31 -15.41
N LYS A 243 -31.57 -0.53 -16.02
CA LYS A 243 -31.11 -0.35 -17.42
C LYS A 243 -31.94 -1.11 -18.46
N SER A 244 -32.93 -1.89 -18.02
CA SER A 244 -33.85 -2.64 -18.89
C SER A 244 -35.21 -1.96 -19.07
N HIS A 245 -35.34 -0.71 -18.61
CA HIS A 245 -36.45 0.21 -18.86
C HIS A 245 -35.89 1.49 -19.47
#